data_AF-A0A536GQQ5-F1
#
_entry.id   AF-A0A536GQQ5-F1
#
_cell.length_a   1.000
_cell.length_b   1.000
_cell.length_c   1.000
_cell.angle_alpha   90.00
_cell.angle_beta   90.00
_cell.angle_gamma   90.00
#
_symmetry.space_group_name_H-M   'P 1'
#
loop_
_entity.id
_entity.type
_entity.pdbx_description
1 polymer ?
#
loop_
_entity_poly.entity_id
_entity_poly.type
_entity_poly.pdbx_seq_one_letter_code
_entity_poly.pdbx_strand_id
1 'polypeptide(L)'
;MLERIDALLNVLPDTIVSITPVGLSDVYDFEVDDVHLLSGSGFYTSNSRRGALMLMLDDTHPDIEEFITVKRTAGKIEHANLSVCISDRFMQAVKDDAKWDLTWQGEVKKTIRARDLWDLICTSAWESAEPGMVFMDRYNTLSNTWYYENIRCVNPCGEQGLPPWGVCNLGALNLSAFVVDDKMDYERLAEMSKVAMRFLDNVVDANEYFIEENRVAQLGTRRTGLGTMGLADALIKMKVAYGSNESLPVIERIYATIRDAAYEASADIAAEKGTFSHFDRDKYVQGQFIKQLPKVVQEKIKQQGIRNAVLLTQAPTGTTSLLSGVSSGIEPVYDFAMVRRDRTGEHILYHPLLQEWRDRHPNEPTPEYFVSSKDLTPEEHVRVQAMVQKYTDSSISKTVNAPHDHTVEQVQTLYRLAYEMGCKGVTYYRDGSRDAVLTRVEDEKKAAEAKQAPMIEPVTSIQDGVKPRPSVVHGYTRQVSAPEGKINITINSDEHGPLEVFVNVGKAGSDIAALAEALGRLIS
;
A
#
# COMPACT_ATOMS: atom_id res chain seq x y z
N MET A 1 -30.42 16.25 -31.29
CA MET A 1 -30.16 17.22 -30.20
C MET A 1 -28.75 16.92 -29.70
N LEU A 2 -27.76 17.50 -30.39
CA LEU A 2 -26.32 17.28 -30.26
C LEU A 2 -25.70 18.63 -29.87
N GLU A 3 -25.81 19.04 -28.61
CA GLU A 3 -25.39 20.40 -28.24
C GLU A 3 -24.55 20.54 -26.96
N ARG A 4 -24.12 19.48 -26.28
CA ARG A 4 -23.14 19.62 -25.17
C ARG A 4 -22.19 18.44 -25.00
N ILE A 5 -21.40 18.16 -26.04
CA ILE A 5 -20.27 17.22 -25.94
C ILE A 5 -19.11 17.80 -25.12
N ASP A 6 -19.00 19.14 -25.03
CA ASP A 6 -17.91 19.79 -24.30
C ASP A 6 -17.98 19.57 -22.78
N ALA A 7 -19.14 19.18 -22.25
CA ALA A 7 -19.31 18.82 -20.84
C ALA A 7 -18.81 17.39 -20.50
N LEU A 8 -18.46 16.58 -21.51
CA LEU A 8 -18.05 15.18 -21.38
C LEU A 8 -16.51 14.96 -21.41
N LEU A 9 -15.72 16.02 -21.61
CA LEU A 9 -14.28 15.94 -21.88
C LEU A 9 -13.38 15.77 -20.64
N ASN A 10 -13.53 14.69 -19.88
CA ASN A 10 -12.48 14.27 -18.93
C ASN A 10 -12.21 12.76 -18.86
N VAL A 11 -12.71 11.98 -19.82
CA VAL A 11 -12.23 10.62 -20.11
C VAL A 11 -12.23 10.47 -21.62
N LEU A 12 -11.13 10.03 -22.22
CA LEU A 12 -10.97 9.85 -23.67
C LEU A 12 -12.14 9.04 -24.26
N PRO A 13 -12.95 9.58 -25.19
CA PRO A 13 -14.03 8.81 -25.78
C PRO A 13 -13.55 8.10 -27.05
N ASP A 14 -13.54 6.77 -27.02
CA ASP A 14 -13.84 6.01 -28.22
C ASP A 14 -15.33 6.13 -28.51
N THR A 15 -15.68 6.49 -29.75
CA THR A 15 -17.08 6.58 -30.18
C THR A 15 -17.54 5.18 -30.56
N ILE A 16 -18.38 4.55 -29.75
CA ILE A 16 -19.08 3.33 -30.15
C ILE A 16 -20.12 3.71 -31.22
N VAL A 17 -19.69 3.65 -32.49
CA VAL A 17 -20.49 3.96 -33.68
C VAL A 17 -21.55 2.89 -33.99
N SER A 18 -21.36 1.67 -33.50
CA SER A 18 -22.33 0.59 -33.62
C SER A 18 -22.02 -0.51 -32.60
N ILE A 19 -23.07 -1.05 -31.99
CA ILE A 19 -23.01 -2.31 -31.24
C ILE A 19 -23.74 -3.34 -32.10
N THR A 20 -23.06 -4.41 -32.47
CA THR A 20 -23.66 -5.49 -33.24
C THR A 20 -23.38 -6.81 -32.53
N PRO A 21 -24.42 -7.64 -32.26
CA PRO A 21 -24.20 -8.97 -31.72
C PRO A 21 -23.37 -9.79 -32.72
N VAL A 22 -22.14 -10.13 -32.36
CA VAL A 22 -21.25 -10.98 -33.18
C VAL A 22 -21.49 -12.48 -32.98
N GLY A 23 -22.53 -12.83 -32.21
CA GLY A 23 -22.85 -14.19 -31.78
C GLY A 23 -22.43 -14.44 -30.33
N LEU A 24 -22.64 -15.68 -29.85
CA LEU A 24 -21.98 -16.18 -28.65
C LEU A 24 -20.49 -16.26 -28.95
N SER A 25 -19.68 -15.45 -28.27
CA SER A 25 -18.24 -15.61 -28.26
C SER A 25 -17.87 -16.29 -26.95
N ASP A 26 -17.27 -17.45 -27.04
CA ASP A 26 -16.63 -18.07 -25.89
C ASP A 26 -15.46 -17.17 -25.48
N VAL A 27 -15.52 -16.60 -24.28
CA VAL A 27 -14.38 -15.95 -23.63
C VAL A 27 -13.62 -17.06 -22.93
N TYR A 28 -12.52 -17.47 -23.55
CA TYR A 28 -11.64 -18.48 -22.98
C TYR A 28 -10.62 -17.80 -22.08
N ASP A 29 -10.61 -18.17 -20.79
CA ASP A 29 -9.48 -17.94 -19.92
C ASP A 29 -8.40 -18.97 -20.29
N PHE A 30 -7.28 -18.51 -20.85
CA PHE A 30 -6.21 -19.40 -21.29
C PHE A 30 -5.12 -19.44 -20.23
N GLU A 31 -4.98 -20.59 -19.58
CA GLU A 31 -3.77 -20.96 -18.85
C GLU A 31 -2.87 -21.74 -19.81
N VAL A 32 -1.66 -21.23 -20.07
CA VAL A 32 -0.64 -21.94 -20.84
C VAL A 32 0.40 -22.52 -19.89
N ASP A 33 0.76 -23.79 -20.12
CA ASP A 33 1.63 -24.56 -19.24
C ASP A 33 3.08 -24.03 -19.14
N ASP A 34 3.50 -23.11 -20.02
CA ASP A 34 4.87 -22.59 -20.14
C ASP A 34 4.95 -21.05 -20.31
N VAL A 35 6.16 -20.48 -20.15
CA VAL A 35 6.42 -19.04 -20.29
C VAL A 35 6.40 -18.62 -21.77
N HIS A 36 5.30 -18.04 -22.20
CA HIS A 36 5.15 -17.47 -23.54
C HIS A 36 4.94 -15.95 -23.48
N LEU A 37 5.47 -15.25 -24.48
CA LEU A 37 5.37 -13.81 -24.68
C LEU A 37 4.40 -13.58 -25.85
N LEU A 38 3.17 -13.18 -25.56
CA LEU A 38 2.16 -12.86 -26.57
C LEU A 38 1.79 -11.37 -26.47
N SER A 39 1.79 -10.70 -27.62
CA SER A 39 1.41 -9.30 -27.77
C SER A 39 0.11 -9.24 -28.58
N GLY A 40 -0.99 -8.85 -27.93
CA GLY A 40 -2.26 -8.51 -28.55
C GLY A 40 -3.16 -7.73 -27.59
N SER A 41 -3.63 -6.55 -28.01
CA SER A 41 -4.65 -5.74 -27.31
C SER A 41 -4.33 -5.27 -25.87
N GLY A 42 -3.07 -4.98 -25.56
CA GLY A 42 -2.72 -4.20 -24.37
C GLY A 42 -2.79 -4.91 -23.02
N PHE A 43 -2.98 -6.24 -22.98
CA PHE A 43 -2.89 -7.02 -21.75
C PHE A 43 -1.52 -7.70 -21.64
N TYR A 44 -0.78 -7.37 -20.58
CA TYR A 44 0.44 -8.06 -20.17
C TYR A 44 0.10 -9.07 -19.07
N THR A 45 0.25 -10.35 -19.36
CA THR A 45 0.31 -11.39 -18.33
C THR A 45 1.66 -12.09 -18.49
N SER A 46 2.53 -11.97 -17.49
CA SER A 46 3.62 -12.93 -17.35
C SER A 46 3.11 -14.03 -16.43
N ASN A 47 3.37 -15.29 -16.79
CA ASN A 47 3.02 -16.46 -15.97
C ASN A 47 3.68 -16.48 -14.57
N SER A 48 4.36 -15.41 -14.14
CA SER A 48 4.81 -15.22 -12.76
C SER A 48 3.92 -14.29 -11.92
N ARG A 49 3.02 -13.47 -12.52
CA ARG A 49 2.11 -12.58 -11.77
C ARG A 49 0.86 -12.22 -12.58
N ARG A 50 -0.31 -12.59 -12.05
CA ARG A 50 -1.61 -12.10 -12.53
C ARG A 50 -1.71 -10.59 -12.31
N GLY A 51 -2.35 -9.87 -13.23
CA GLY A 51 -2.61 -8.44 -13.08
C GLY A 51 -3.53 -8.16 -11.89
N ALA A 52 -3.21 -7.16 -11.07
CA ALA A 52 -4.08 -6.70 -10.00
C ALA A 52 -5.04 -5.63 -10.55
N LEU A 53 -6.34 -5.85 -10.38
CA LEU A 53 -7.40 -4.94 -10.86
C LEU A 53 -8.22 -4.41 -9.69
N MET A 54 -8.58 -3.13 -9.71
CA MET A 54 -9.56 -2.53 -8.81
C MET A 54 -10.70 -1.98 -9.65
N LEU A 55 -11.93 -2.40 -9.32
CA LEU A 55 -13.16 -1.87 -9.89
C LEU A 55 -13.86 -1.06 -8.81
N MET A 56 -14.35 0.11 -9.20
CA MET A 56 -15.01 1.04 -8.28
C MET A 56 -16.27 1.58 -8.91
N LEU A 57 -17.29 1.78 -8.07
CA LEU A 57 -18.58 2.28 -8.52
C LEU A 57 -19.14 3.30 -7.54
N ASP A 58 -19.65 4.41 -8.08
CA ASP A 58 -20.30 5.47 -7.31
C ASP A 58 -21.58 4.98 -6.63
N ASP A 59 -21.80 5.45 -5.41
CA ASP A 59 -23.00 5.18 -4.59
C ASP A 59 -24.34 5.55 -5.26
N THR A 60 -24.32 6.30 -6.37
CA THR A 60 -25.49 6.60 -7.19
C THR A 60 -25.61 5.81 -8.47
N HIS A 61 -24.70 4.87 -8.77
CA HIS A 61 -24.82 4.11 -10.00
C HIS A 61 -26.07 3.18 -9.96
N PRO A 62 -26.86 3.03 -11.03
CA PRO A 62 -28.03 2.14 -11.03
C PRO A 62 -27.72 0.68 -10.71
N ASP A 63 -26.53 0.21 -11.10
CA ASP A 63 -26.10 -1.18 -10.90
C ASP A 63 -25.39 -1.39 -9.54
N ILE A 64 -25.43 -0.43 -8.63
CA ILE A 64 -24.66 -0.48 -7.38
C ILE A 64 -25.01 -1.68 -6.50
N GLU A 65 -26.29 -2.05 -6.43
CA GLU A 65 -26.74 -3.21 -5.64
C GLU A 65 -26.20 -4.54 -6.20
N GLU A 66 -26.16 -4.69 -7.53
CA GLU A 66 -25.55 -5.86 -8.18
C GLU A 66 -24.03 -5.86 -7.95
N PHE A 67 -23.38 -4.72 -8.15
CA PHE A 67 -21.94 -4.57 -7.93
C PHE A 67 -21.51 -4.95 -6.52
N ILE A 68 -22.26 -4.53 -5.49
CA ILE A 68 -21.97 -4.86 -4.08
C ILE A 68 -22.07 -6.37 -3.82
N THR A 69 -22.98 -7.06 -4.50
CA THR A 69 -23.31 -8.46 -4.23
C THR A 69 -22.65 -9.45 -5.18
N VAL A 70 -22.01 -8.97 -6.25
CA VAL A 70 -21.50 -9.79 -7.36
C VAL A 70 -20.55 -10.91 -6.90
N LYS A 71 -19.73 -10.64 -5.89
CA LYS A 71 -18.76 -11.59 -5.33
C LYS A 71 -19.32 -12.59 -4.31
N ARG A 72 -20.58 -12.45 -3.92
CA ARG A 72 -21.28 -13.49 -3.14
C ARG A 72 -21.54 -14.74 -3.99
N THR A 73 -21.47 -14.61 -5.31
CA THR A 73 -21.56 -15.72 -6.26
C THR A 73 -20.17 -16.01 -6.83
N ALA A 74 -19.63 -17.20 -6.56
CA ALA A 74 -18.38 -17.66 -7.15
C ALA A 74 -18.45 -17.65 -8.70
N GLY A 75 -17.33 -17.39 -9.38
CA GLY A 75 -17.26 -17.38 -10.84
C GLY A 75 -17.69 -16.10 -11.55
N LYS A 76 -18.22 -15.07 -10.84
CA LYS A 76 -18.63 -13.81 -11.51
C LYS A 76 -17.47 -12.81 -11.69
N ILE A 77 -16.85 -12.39 -10.59
CA ILE A 77 -15.66 -11.52 -10.60
C ILE A 77 -14.69 -12.09 -9.57
N GLU A 78 -13.62 -12.74 -10.01
CA GLU A 78 -12.71 -13.45 -9.09
C GLU A 78 -11.38 -12.71 -8.86
N HIS A 79 -10.96 -11.89 -9.82
CA HIS A 79 -9.57 -11.37 -9.87
C HIS A 79 -9.47 -9.83 -9.82
N ALA A 80 -10.53 -9.16 -9.39
CA ALA A 80 -10.56 -7.71 -9.23
C ALA A 80 -11.04 -7.34 -7.83
N ASN A 81 -10.33 -6.48 -7.12
CA ASN A 81 -10.82 -5.88 -5.87
C ASN A 81 -12.01 -4.97 -6.17
N LEU A 82 -13.03 -4.98 -5.32
CA LEU A 82 -14.19 -4.11 -5.45
C LEU A 82 -14.21 -3.06 -4.35
N SER A 83 -14.53 -1.82 -4.70
CA SER A 83 -14.82 -0.77 -3.70
C SER A 83 -15.97 0.14 -4.14
N VAL A 84 -16.75 0.61 -3.17
CA VAL A 84 -17.79 1.61 -3.41
C VAL A 84 -17.23 3.00 -3.17
N CYS A 85 -17.45 3.90 -4.12
CA CYS A 85 -17.18 5.32 -4.02
C CYS A 85 -18.33 6.00 -3.25
N ILE A 86 -18.08 6.30 -1.99
CA ILE A 86 -19.02 6.89 -1.05
C ILE A 86 -18.87 8.41 -1.05
N SER A 87 -19.98 9.12 -1.23
CA SER A 87 -20.09 10.57 -1.15
C SER A 87 -20.54 11.04 0.24
N ASP A 88 -20.17 12.27 0.61
CA ASP A 88 -20.54 12.87 1.89
C ASP A 88 -22.06 13.04 1.99
N ARG A 89 -22.73 13.34 0.86
CA ARG A 89 -24.20 13.42 0.78
C ARG A 89 -24.87 12.07 1.00
N PHE A 90 -24.26 10.94 0.61
CA PHE A 90 -24.79 9.62 0.91
C PHE A 90 -24.69 9.32 2.40
N MET A 91 -23.54 9.61 3.01
CA MET A 91 -23.37 9.46 4.47
C MET A 91 -24.40 10.29 5.25
N GLN A 92 -24.69 11.50 4.80
CA GLN A 92 -25.74 12.33 5.39
C GLN A 92 -27.14 11.72 5.16
N ALA A 93 -27.44 11.21 3.97
CA ALA A 93 -28.71 10.54 3.67
C ALA A 93 -28.93 9.27 4.51
N VAL A 94 -27.88 8.49 4.78
CA VAL A 94 -27.91 7.33 5.68
C VAL A 94 -28.25 7.76 7.11
N LYS A 95 -27.63 8.84 7.60
CA LYS A 95 -27.91 9.40 8.92
C LYS A 95 -29.36 9.85 9.04
N ASP A 96 -29.85 10.59 8.06
CA ASP A 96 -31.19 11.19 8.05
C ASP A 96 -32.30 10.22 7.64
N ASP A 97 -31.95 8.98 7.30
CA ASP A 97 -32.90 7.97 6.80
C ASP A 97 -33.62 8.40 5.51
N ALA A 98 -32.90 9.12 4.65
CA ALA A 98 -33.44 9.73 3.45
C ALA A 98 -33.55 8.74 2.28
N LYS A 99 -34.33 9.15 1.27
CA LYS A 99 -34.32 8.53 -0.05
C LYS A 99 -33.01 8.82 -0.79
N TRP A 100 -32.61 7.91 -1.66
CA TRP A 100 -31.40 7.97 -2.45
C TRP A 100 -31.68 7.63 -3.91
N ASP A 101 -31.36 8.55 -4.81
CA ASP A 101 -31.60 8.39 -6.25
C ASP A 101 -30.38 7.76 -6.91
N LEU A 102 -30.59 6.61 -7.55
CA LEU A 102 -29.63 6.00 -8.46
C LEU A 102 -29.82 6.61 -9.84
N THR A 103 -28.76 7.22 -10.36
CA THR A 103 -28.80 8.07 -11.54
C THR A 103 -27.84 7.59 -12.63
N TRP A 104 -28.27 7.69 -13.89
CA TRP A 104 -27.42 7.47 -15.05
C TRP A 104 -27.66 8.56 -16.09
N GLN A 105 -26.58 9.21 -16.54
CA GLN A 105 -26.63 10.31 -17.52
C GLN A 105 -27.60 11.44 -17.11
N GLY A 106 -27.67 11.75 -15.81
CA GLY A 106 -28.52 12.81 -15.27
C GLY A 106 -29.99 12.40 -15.05
N GLU A 107 -30.38 11.17 -15.40
CA GLU A 107 -31.72 10.66 -15.17
C GLU A 107 -31.78 9.74 -13.95
N VAL A 108 -32.79 9.92 -13.09
CA VAL A 108 -33.09 8.99 -12.00
C VAL A 108 -33.64 7.70 -12.59
N LYS A 109 -32.93 6.59 -12.37
CA LYS A 109 -33.33 5.24 -12.82
C LYS A 109 -34.09 4.48 -11.75
N LYS A 110 -33.71 4.65 -10.48
CA LYS A 110 -34.33 4.01 -9.31
C LYS A 110 -34.13 4.90 -8.09
N THR A 111 -35.13 5.00 -7.22
CA THR A 111 -34.99 5.63 -5.90
C THR A 111 -35.09 4.54 -4.84
N ILE A 112 -34.09 4.46 -3.97
CA ILE A 112 -34.03 3.53 -2.84
C ILE A 112 -33.98 4.29 -1.52
N ARG A 113 -33.96 3.59 -0.39
CA ARG A 113 -33.66 4.18 0.91
C ARG A 113 -32.16 4.10 1.14
N ALA A 114 -31.53 5.18 1.58
CA ALA A 114 -30.07 5.22 1.76
C ALA A 114 -29.57 4.16 2.74
N ARG A 115 -30.34 3.91 3.82
CA ARG A 115 -30.01 2.88 4.82
C ARG A 115 -30.04 1.46 4.24
N ASP A 116 -30.95 1.16 3.33
CA ASP A 116 -31.03 -0.17 2.73
C ASP A 116 -29.76 -0.46 1.89
N LEU A 117 -29.25 0.55 1.17
CA LEU A 117 -27.97 0.42 0.45
C LEU A 117 -26.78 0.31 1.42
N TRP A 118 -26.77 1.10 2.50
CA TRP A 118 -25.74 1.04 3.53
C TRP A 118 -25.67 -0.33 4.21
N ASP A 119 -26.83 -0.89 4.56
CA ASP A 119 -26.96 -2.21 5.14
C ASP A 119 -26.46 -3.29 4.17
N LEU A 120 -26.75 -3.14 2.87
CA LEU A 120 -26.26 -4.06 1.83
C LEU A 120 -24.72 -4.03 1.73
N ILE A 121 -24.11 -2.85 1.72
CA ILE A 121 -22.64 -2.68 1.70
C ILE A 121 -22.01 -3.38 2.90
N CYS A 122 -22.49 -3.07 4.11
CA CYS A 122 -21.91 -3.59 5.35
C CYS A 122 -22.10 -5.11 5.47
N THR A 123 -23.27 -5.62 5.06
CA THR A 123 -23.53 -7.06 5.05
C THR A 123 -22.63 -7.77 4.04
N SER A 124 -22.42 -7.20 2.84
CA SER A 124 -21.56 -7.82 1.83
C SER A 124 -20.10 -7.88 2.27
N ALA A 125 -19.60 -6.78 2.86
CA ALA A 125 -18.26 -6.73 3.43
C ALA A 125 -18.10 -7.73 4.60
N TRP A 126 -19.15 -7.90 5.42
CA TRP A 126 -19.17 -8.90 6.48
C TRP A 126 -19.11 -10.34 5.94
N GLU A 127 -19.85 -10.64 4.87
CA GLU A 127 -19.90 -11.97 4.25
C GLU A 127 -18.64 -12.33 3.47
N SER A 128 -18.03 -11.36 2.77
CA SER A 128 -17.03 -11.65 1.73
C SER A 128 -15.75 -10.79 1.77
N ALA A 129 -15.60 -9.94 2.79
CA ALA A 129 -14.55 -8.91 2.92
C ALA A 129 -14.55 -7.86 1.79
N GLU A 130 -15.60 -7.80 0.98
CA GLU A 130 -15.78 -6.86 -0.12
C GLU A 130 -17.24 -6.41 -0.24
N PRO A 131 -17.52 -5.21 -0.78
CA PRO A 131 -16.55 -4.24 -1.30
C PRO A 131 -15.86 -3.45 -0.17
N GLY A 132 -14.68 -2.90 -0.47
CA GLY A 132 -14.09 -1.83 0.34
C GLY A 132 -14.86 -0.52 0.20
N MET A 133 -14.52 0.48 0.99
CA MET A 133 -15.12 1.83 0.89
C MET A 133 -14.06 2.89 0.62
N VAL A 134 -14.39 3.81 -0.28
CA VAL A 134 -13.56 4.95 -0.66
C VAL A 134 -14.39 6.22 -0.56
N PHE A 135 -13.99 7.16 0.29
CA PHE A 135 -14.70 8.43 0.51
C PHE A 135 -14.21 9.48 -0.51
N MET A 136 -14.85 9.51 -1.68
CA MET A 136 -14.34 10.24 -2.85
C MET A 136 -14.34 11.76 -2.69
N ASP A 137 -15.35 12.32 -2.02
CA ASP A 137 -15.42 13.76 -1.75
C ASP A 137 -14.24 14.19 -0.87
N ARG A 138 -13.88 13.38 0.12
CA ARG A 138 -12.73 13.62 0.99
C ARG A 138 -11.41 13.47 0.24
N TYR A 139 -11.28 12.46 -0.62
CA TYR A 139 -10.12 12.30 -1.49
C TYR A 139 -9.83 13.55 -2.30
N ASN A 140 -10.86 14.11 -2.95
CA ASN A 140 -10.72 15.30 -3.78
C ASN A 140 -10.53 16.57 -2.94
N THR A 141 -11.27 16.72 -1.84
CA THR A 141 -11.19 17.90 -0.96
C THR A 141 -9.82 18.05 -0.29
N LEU A 142 -9.20 16.93 0.10
CA LEU A 142 -7.87 16.90 0.70
C LEU A 142 -6.75 16.70 -0.33
N SER A 143 -7.06 16.60 -1.62
CA SER A 143 -6.03 16.47 -2.65
C SER A 143 -5.26 17.77 -2.81
N ASN A 144 -3.95 17.68 -2.97
CA ASN A 144 -3.13 18.83 -3.37
C ASN A 144 -3.39 19.27 -4.81
N THR A 145 -3.97 18.39 -5.62
CA THR A 145 -4.25 18.61 -7.05
C THR A 145 -5.70 19.03 -7.32
N TRP A 146 -6.46 19.36 -6.26
CA TRP A 146 -7.90 19.67 -6.28
C TRP A 146 -8.36 20.69 -7.33
N TYR A 147 -7.47 21.59 -7.76
CA TYR A 147 -7.80 22.68 -8.69
C TYR A 147 -7.63 22.32 -10.17
N TYR A 148 -7.18 21.11 -10.50
CA TYR A 148 -7.00 20.67 -11.89
C TYR A 148 -7.22 19.17 -12.12
N GLU A 149 -7.04 18.32 -11.11
CA GLU A 149 -7.37 16.89 -11.18
C GLU A 149 -8.71 16.61 -10.52
N ASN A 150 -9.42 15.63 -11.09
CA ASN A 150 -10.56 14.99 -10.46
C ASN A 150 -10.22 13.52 -10.25
N ILE A 151 -9.97 13.14 -9.00
CA ILE A 151 -9.66 11.76 -8.63
C ILE A 151 -10.95 10.97 -8.73
N ARG A 152 -10.94 9.90 -9.53
CA ARG A 152 -12.13 9.06 -9.81
C ARG A 152 -12.00 7.62 -9.30
N CYS A 153 -10.78 7.15 -9.14
CA CYS A 153 -10.51 5.81 -8.64
C CYS A 153 -9.24 5.81 -7.79
N VAL A 154 -9.00 4.68 -7.14
CA VAL A 154 -7.74 4.38 -6.48
C VAL A 154 -7.01 3.26 -7.23
N ASN A 155 -5.71 3.16 -7.01
CA ASN A 155 -4.91 2.04 -7.51
C ASN A 155 -5.35 0.70 -6.85
N PRO A 156 -4.84 -0.45 -7.33
CA PRO A 156 -5.27 -1.78 -6.84
C PRO A 156 -5.19 -2.03 -5.34
N CYS A 157 -4.32 -1.31 -4.64
CA CYS A 157 -4.10 -1.46 -3.20
C CYS A 157 -4.81 -0.40 -2.35
N GLY A 158 -5.45 0.61 -2.97
CA GLY A 158 -6.35 1.56 -2.33
C GLY A 158 -5.70 2.82 -1.74
N GLU A 159 -4.38 2.96 -1.81
CA GLU A 159 -3.59 4.02 -1.16
C GLU A 159 -3.32 5.24 -2.06
N GLN A 160 -3.49 5.11 -3.38
CA GLN A 160 -3.31 6.20 -4.33
C GLN A 160 -4.59 6.53 -5.04
N GLY A 161 -5.12 7.73 -4.78
CA GLY A 161 -6.14 8.33 -5.61
C GLY A 161 -5.52 8.78 -6.93
N LEU A 162 -5.96 8.19 -8.04
CA LEU A 162 -5.40 8.44 -9.36
C LEU A 162 -6.42 9.15 -10.28
N PRO A 163 -6.00 10.19 -11.02
CA PRO A 163 -6.72 10.65 -12.20
C PRO A 163 -6.51 9.63 -13.34
N PRO A 164 -7.21 9.78 -14.49
CA PRO A 164 -6.89 9.01 -15.69
C PRO A 164 -5.39 9.06 -16.00
N TRP A 165 -4.81 7.89 -16.30
CA TRP A 165 -3.38 7.72 -16.61
C TRP A 165 -2.41 8.08 -15.49
N GLY A 166 -2.89 8.29 -14.27
CA GLY A 166 -2.03 8.52 -13.10
C GLY A 166 -1.08 7.35 -12.84
N VAL A 167 0.14 7.65 -12.41
CA VAL A 167 1.17 6.65 -12.10
C VAL A 167 1.56 6.74 -10.63
N CYS A 168 1.79 5.57 -10.01
CA CYS A 168 2.31 5.48 -8.66
C CYS A 168 3.83 5.27 -8.69
N ASN A 169 4.60 6.18 -8.10
CA ASN A 169 6.01 5.98 -7.82
C ASN A 169 6.22 5.89 -6.31
N LEU A 170 6.52 4.69 -5.80
CA LEU A 170 6.40 4.35 -4.39
C LEU A 170 7.76 4.02 -3.77
N GLY A 171 7.94 4.38 -2.51
CA GLY A 171 9.09 4.00 -1.68
C GLY A 171 8.69 3.96 -0.22
N ALA A 172 9.44 3.25 0.62
CA ALA A 172 9.11 3.11 2.04
C ALA A 172 10.34 3.19 2.93
N LEU A 173 10.23 3.95 4.03
CA LEU A 173 11.22 4.00 5.10
C LEU A 173 10.99 2.85 6.09
N ASN A 174 12.04 2.13 6.47
CA ASN A 174 11.98 1.14 7.55
C ASN A 174 12.05 1.86 8.91
N LEU A 175 10.91 2.07 9.57
CA LEU A 175 10.81 2.80 10.83
C LEU A 175 11.58 2.12 11.98
N SER A 176 11.68 0.80 11.96
CA SER A 176 12.42 0.02 12.97
C SER A 176 13.91 0.38 13.01
N ALA A 177 14.48 0.81 11.89
CA ALA A 177 15.90 1.18 11.78
C ALA A 177 16.24 2.54 12.41
N PHE A 178 15.23 3.34 12.78
CA PHE A 178 15.40 4.65 13.41
C PHE A 178 15.22 4.60 14.93
N VAL A 179 15.00 3.43 15.53
CA VAL A 179 14.88 3.30 16.99
C VAL A 179 16.22 2.91 17.60
N VAL A 180 16.73 3.74 18.50
CA VAL A 180 18.01 3.60 19.21
C VAL A 180 17.75 3.79 20.70
N ASP A 181 18.25 2.90 21.55
CA ASP A 181 18.06 2.95 23.01
C ASP A 181 16.59 3.19 23.42
N ASP A 182 15.69 2.38 22.85
CA ASP A 182 14.23 2.45 23.02
C ASP A 182 13.58 3.79 22.60
N LYS A 183 14.28 4.62 21.80
CA LYS A 183 13.80 5.94 21.37
C LYS A 183 13.93 6.14 19.86
N MET A 184 12.94 6.80 19.27
CA MET A 184 12.99 7.21 17.86
C MET A 184 14.00 8.35 17.64
N ASP A 185 14.93 8.17 16.71
CA ASP A 185 15.82 9.20 16.19
C ASP A 185 15.10 10.05 15.13
N TYR A 186 14.39 11.07 15.61
CA TYR A 186 13.60 11.96 14.76
C TYR A 186 14.45 12.84 13.83
N GLU A 187 15.69 13.16 14.22
CA GLU A 187 16.58 13.97 13.39
C GLU A 187 17.01 13.17 12.16
N ARG A 188 17.45 11.93 12.36
CA ARG A 188 17.82 11.02 11.27
C ARG A 188 16.61 10.63 10.43
N LEU A 189 15.44 10.42 11.04
CA LEU A 189 14.20 10.15 10.30
C LEU A 189 13.86 11.31 9.36
N ALA A 190 13.96 12.56 9.82
CA ALA A 190 13.75 13.73 8.98
C ALA A 190 14.78 13.79 7.84
N GLU A 191 16.07 13.61 8.14
CA GLU A 191 17.13 13.62 7.13
C GLU A 191 16.89 12.57 6.03
N MET A 192 16.63 11.32 6.42
CA MET A 192 16.41 10.23 5.46
C MET A 192 15.10 10.38 4.69
N SER A 193 14.08 11.02 5.27
CA SER A 193 12.85 11.37 4.54
C SER A 193 13.13 12.35 3.39
N LYS A 194 14.03 13.34 3.60
CA LYS A 194 14.45 14.27 2.54
C LYS A 194 15.21 13.55 1.43
N VAL A 195 16.11 12.64 1.79
CA VAL A 195 16.84 11.81 0.83
C VAL A 195 15.90 10.93 0.02
N ALA A 196 14.97 10.25 0.69
CA ALA A 196 13.97 9.39 0.04
C ALA A 196 13.08 10.19 -0.93
N MET A 197 12.66 11.39 -0.54
CA MET A 197 11.88 12.28 -1.42
C MET A 197 12.67 12.65 -2.68
N ARG A 198 13.96 13.00 -2.56
CA ARG A 198 14.81 13.28 -3.73
C ARG A 198 15.03 12.05 -4.61
N PHE A 199 15.19 10.87 -4.00
CA PHE A 199 15.30 9.61 -4.72
C PHE A 199 14.03 9.34 -5.55
N LEU A 200 12.85 9.46 -4.93
CA LEU A 200 11.57 9.29 -5.63
C LEU A 200 11.39 10.33 -6.75
N ASP A 201 11.73 11.60 -6.54
CA ASP A 201 11.70 12.60 -7.62
C ASP A 201 12.60 12.22 -8.80
N ASN A 202 13.79 11.67 -8.55
CA ASN A 202 14.68 11.22 -9.62
C ASN A 202 14.11 10.00 -10.37
N VAL A 203 13.42 9.09 -9.67
CA VAL A 203 12.76 7.94 -10.32
C VAL A 203 11.69 8.40 -11.32
N VAL A 204 11.01 9.52 -11.07
CA VAL A 204 10.06 10.10 -12.04
C VAL A 204 10.73 10.39 -13.39
N ASP A 205 11.97 10.87 -13.38
CA ASP A 205 12.70 11.18 -14.62
C ASP A 205 13.38 9.94 -15.22
N ALA A 206 13.79 8.99 -14.37
CA ALA A 206 14.48 7.77 -14.79
C ALA A 206 13.55 6.66 -15.30
N ASN A 207 12.26 6.71 -14.95
CA ASN A 207 11.31 5.67 -15.31
C ASN A 207 11.00 5.69 -16.81
N GLU A 208 10.93 4.50 -17.42
CA GLU A 208 10.45 4.34 -18.80
C GLU A 208 8.92 4.27 -18.83
N TYR A 209 8.31 5.15 -19.62
CA TYR A 209 6.86 5.21 -19.80
C TYR A 209 6.48 4.66 -21.17
N PHE A 210 5.90 3.46 -21.20
CA PHE A 210 5.50 2.79 -22.44
C PHE A 210 4.24 3.40 -23.07
N ILE A 211 3.39 4.01 -22.25
CA ILE A 211 2.17 4.70 -22.66
C ILE A 211 2.40 6.20 -22.48
N GLU A 212 2.22 6.96 -23.56
CA GLU A 212 2.53 8.40 -23.59
C GLU A 212 1.64 9.20 -22.62
N GLU A 213 0.38 8.82 -22.47
CA GLU A 213 -0.56 9.44 -21.54
C GLU A 213 -0.09 9.28 -20.09
N ASN A 214 0.48 8.13 -19.73
CA ASN A 214 1.10 7.93 -18.41
C ASN A 214 2.31 8.85 -18.23
N ARG A 215 3.16 9.00 -19.27
CA ARG A 215 4.31 9.90 -19.24
C ARG A 215 3.87 11.35 -19.02
N VAL A 216 2.88 11.81 -19.79
CA VAL A 216 2.34 13.17 -19.72
C VAL A 216 1.75 13.44 -18.34
N ALA A 217 0.89 12.55 -17.83
CA ALA A 217 0.30 12.68 -16.50
C ALA A 217 1.37 12.71 -15.40
N GLN A 218 2.34 11.80 -15.48
CA GLN A 218 3.35 11.64 -14.45
C GLN A 218 4.37 12.79 -14.42
N LEU A 219 4.78 13.33 -15.57
CA LEU A 219 5.63 14.54 -15.62
C LEU A 219 4.85 15.82 -15.33
N GLY A 220 3.54 15.83 -15.55
CA GLY A 220 2.64 16.94 -15.22
C GLY A 220 2.51 17.16 -13.71
N THR A 221 2.24 16.08 -12.97
CA THR A 221 1.96 16.09 -11.52
C THR A 221 3.17 15.70 -10.66
N ARG A 222 4.14 14.96 -11.23
CA ARG A 222 5.31 14.40 -10.53
C ARG A 222 4.92 13.66 -9.27
N ARG A 223 3.88 12.82 -9.39
CA ARG A 223 3.25 12.08 -8.30
C ARG A 223 4.22 11.05 -7.72
N THR A 224 4.34 11.05 -6.40
CA THR A 224 5.17 10.11 -5.65
C THR A 224 4.39 9.58 -4.45
N GLY A 225 4.96 8.61 -3.76
CA GLY A 225 4.36 8.00 -2.60
C GLY A 225 5.42 7.46 -1.66
N LEU A 226 5.99 8.35 -0.84
CA LEU A 226 6.81 7.97 0.29
C LEU A 226 5.91 7.46 1.42
N GLY A 227 6.06 6.18 1.74
CA GLY A 227 5.41 5.51 2.84
C GLY A 227 6.41 4.97 3.85
N THR A 228 5.97 4.02 4.65
CA THR A 228 6.77 3.38 5.69
C THR A 228 6.55 1.87 5.72
N MET A 229 7.47 1.16 6.35
CA MET A 229 7.31 -0.22 6.84
C MET A 229 7.84 -0.30 8.27
N GLY A 230 7.52 -1.37 8.99
CA GLY A 230 8.05 -1.65 10.33
C GLY A 230 7.52 -0.71 11.42
N LEU A 231 6.30 -0.19 11.28
CA LEU A 231 5.68 0.65 12.31
C LEU A 231 5.51 -0.14 13.63
N ALA A 232 5.02 -1.38 13.55
CA ALA A 232 4.80 -2.21 14.73
C ALA A 232 6.14 -2.54 15.42
N ASP A 233 7.15 -2.91 14.65
CA ASP A 233 8.51 -3.16 15.12
C ASP A 233 9.11 -1.93 15.83
N ALA A 234 8.94 -0.74 15.26
CA ALA A 234 9.41 0.49 15.88
C ALA A 234 8.73 0.72 17.25
N LEU A 235 7.41 0.49 17.33
CA LEU A 235 6.66 0.61 18.59
C LEU A 235 7.11 -0.44 19.62
N ILE A 236 7.33 -1.69 19.20
CA ILE A 236 7.87 -2.77 20.06
C ILE A 236 9.25 -2.38 20.59
N LYS A 237 10.16 -1.89 19.74
CA LYS A 237 11.49 -1.43 20.16
C LYS A 237 11.40 -0.25 21.15
N MET A 238 10.41 0.62 21.02
CA MET A 238 10.14 1.71 21.97
C MET A 238 9.32 1.25 23.20
N LYS A 239 8.96 -0.03 23.29
CA LYS A 239 8.14 -0.63 24.36
C LYS A 239 6.73 -0.02 24.46
N VAL A 240 6.15 0.37 23.33
CA VAL A 240 4.81 0.95 23.22
C VAL A 240 3.89 -0.04 22.52
N ALA A 241 2.76 -0.37 23.14
CA ALA A 241 1.76 -1.27 22.58
C ALA A 241 1.07 -0.64 21.35
N TYR A 242 1.10 -1.31 20.20
CA TYR A 242 0.40 -0.85 18.99
C TYR A 242 -1.10 -0.66 19.27
N GLY A 243 -1.73 0.39 18.73
CA GLY A 243 -3.18 0.62 18.86
C GLY A 243 -3.62 1.23 20.20
N SER A 244 -2.74 1.20 21.21
CA SER A 244 -2.98 1.83 22.51
C SER A 244 -3.07 3.36 22.41
N ASN A 245 -3.72 4.00 23.39
CA ASN A 245 -3.76 5.46 23.49
C ASN A 245 -2.36 6.09 23.60
N GLU A 246 -1.39 5.37 24.17
CA GLU A 246 0.00 5.80 24.27
C GLU A 246 0.72 5.78 22.91
N SER A 247 0.35 4.85 22.02
CA SER A 247 0.94 4.78 20.67
C SER A 247 0.55 5.96 19.79
N LEU A 248 -0.63 6.55 19.97
CA LEU A 248 -1.16 7.56 19.05
C LEU A 248 -0.29 8.84 18.98
N PRO A 249 0.17 9.45 20.10
CA PRO A 249 1.10 10.57 20.07
C PRO A 249 2.47 10.21 19.46
N VAL A 250 2.95 8.97 19.66
CA VAL A 250 4.23 8.50 19.09
C VAL A 250 4.11 8.39 17.57
N ILE A 251 3.04 7.76 17.09
CA ILE A 251 2.69 7.65 15.68
C ILE A 251 2.55 9.04 15.06
N GLU A 252 1.77 9.92 15.70
CA GLU A 252 1.61 11.31 15.26
C GLU A 252 2.95 12.00 15.03
N ARG A 253 3.87 11.91 16.00
CA ARG A 253 5.19 12.55 15.89
C ARG A 253 6.04 11.95 14.76
N ILE A 254 5.99 10.63 14.56
CA ILE A 254 6.71 9.95 13.45
C ILE A 254 6.22 10.50 12.11
N TYR A 255 4.91 10.46 11.86
CA TYR A 255 4.36 10.84 10.56
C TYR A 255 4.37 12.37 10.33
N ALA A 256 4.27 13.18 11.38
CA ALA A 256 4.53 14.61 11.29
C ALA A 256 5.96 14.90 10.82
N THR A 257 6.95 14.21 11.40
CA THR A 257 8.37 14.35 11.04
C THR A 257 8.60 14.01 9.57
N ILE A 258 8.05 12.88 9.10
CA ILE A 258 8.18 12.44 7.69
C ILE A 258 7.48 13.43 6.75
N ARG A 259 6.25 13.84 7.08
CA ARG A 259 5.48 14.78 6.26
C ARG A 259 6.24 16.09 6.10
N ASP A 260 6.64 16.69 7.20
CA ASP A 260 7.26 18.02 7.19
C ASP A 260 8.58 17.98 6.42
N ALA A 261 9.40 16.95 6.64
CA ALA A 261 10.65 16.74 5.93
C ALA A 261 10.45 16.51 4.42
N ALA A 262 9.46 15.71 4.01
CA ALA A 262 9.17 15.45 2.60
C ALA A 262 8.74 16.73 1.86
N TYR A 263 7.85 17.53 2.47
CA TYR A 263 7.41 18.79 1.87
C TYR A 263 8.53 19.84 1.82
N GLU A 264 9.38 19.92 2.85
CA GLU A 264 10.58 20.75 2.82
C GLU A 264 11.52 20.34 1.68
N ALA A 265 11.79 19.05 1.53
CA ALA A 265 12.65 18.54 0.46
C ALA A 265 12.06 18.82 -0.92
N SER A 266 10.76 18.62 -1.11
CA SER A 266 10.13 18.91 -2.41
C SER A 266 10.14 20.40 -2.75
N ALA A 267 10.08 21.30 -1.76
CA ALA A 267 10.27 22.73 -1.97
C ALA A 267 11.73 23.08 -2.31
N ASP A 268 12.71 22.46 -1.64
CA ASP A 268 14.13 22.60 -1.95
C ASP A 268 14.45 22.11 -3.38
N ILE A 269 13.89 20.96 -3.78
CA ILE A 269 14.05 20.43 -5.14
C ILE A 269 13.37 21.36 -6.16
N ALA A 270 12.26 22.03 -5.82
CA ALA A 270 11.66 23.02 -6.71
C ALA A 270 12.56 24.23 -6.93
N ALA A 271 13.27 24.69 -5.90
CA ALA A 271 14.25 25.76 -6.06
C ALA A 271 15.43 25.34 -6.95
N GLU A 272 15.83 24.06 -6.91
CA GLU A 272 16.90 23.49 -7.74
C GLU A 272 16.47 23.23 -9.19
N LYS A 273 15.32 22.56 -9.38
CA LYS A 273 14.90 21.94 -10.65
C LYS A 273 13.61 22.52 -11.26
N GLY A 274 12.99 23.49 -10.59
CA GLY A 274 11.67 24.01 -10.94
C GLY A 274 10.51 23.18 -10.35
N THR A 275 9.32 23.75 -10.34
CA THR A 275 8.09 23.12 -9.79
C THR A 275 7.54 22.02 -10.70
N PHE A 276 6.55 21.26 -10.23
CA PHE A 276 5.74 20.43 -11.15
C PHE A 276 4.97 21.33 -12.15
N SER A 277 4.60 20.77 -13.30
CA SER A 277 4.12 21.52 -14.46
C SER A 277 2.78 22.23 -14.21
N HIS A 278 1.88 21.59 -13.44
CA HIS A 278 0.56 22.15 -13.10
C HIS A 278 0.57 23.00 -11.81
N PHE A 279 1.74 23.40 -11.32
CA PHE A 279 1.82 24.19 -10.09
C PHE A 279 1.25 25.59 -10.30
N ASP A 280 0.15 25.87 -9.60
CA ASP A 280 -0.44 27.21 -9.48
C ASP A 280 -0.24 27.65 -8.03
N ARG A 281 0.67 28.61 -7.82
CA ARG A 281 1.10 29.02 -6.47
C ARG A 281 -0.08 29.48 -5.61
N ASP A 282 -0.99 30.26 -6.18
CA ASP A 282 -2.10 30.85 -5.43
C ASP A 282 -3.15 29.79 -5.08
N LYS A 283 -3.39 28.82 -5.96
CA LYS A 283 -4.34 27.73 -5.69
C LYS A 283 -3.75 26.63 -4.80
N TYR A 284 -2.48 26.27 -4.99
CA TYR A 284 -1.84 25.20 -4.23
C TYR A 284 -1.83 25.50 -2.73
N VAL A 285 -1.44 26.73 -2.34
CA VAL A 285 -1.43 27.14 -0.92
C VAL A 285 -2.82 27.20 -0.28
N GLN A 286 -3.90 27.19 -1.07
CA GLN A 286 -5.28 27.14 -0.58
C GLN A 286 -5.75 25.72 -0.28
N GLY A 287 -5.03 24.69 -0.74
CA GLY A 287 -5.36 23.28 -0.53
C GLY A 287 -5.53 22.95 0.94
N GLN A 288 -6.53 22.13 1.27
CA GLN A 288 -6.87 21.84 2.67
C GLN A 288 -5.77 21.07 3.40
N PHE A 289 -5.08 20.15 2.71
CA PHE A 289 -3.94 19.45 3.28
C PHE A 289 -2.75 20.41 3.50
N ILE A 290 -2.47 21.29 2.53
CA ILE A 290 -1.38 22.28 2.60
C ILE A 290 -1.54 23.23 3.80
N LYS A 291 -2.79 23.62 4.13
CA LYS A 291 -3.09 24.45 5.30
C LYS A 291 -2.73 23.79 6.64
N GLN A 292 -2.61 22.46 6.69
CA GLN A 292 -2.25 21.69 7.89
C GLN A 292 -0.74 21.57 8.10
N LEU A 293 0.08 21.90 7.10
CA LEU A 293 1.54 21.89 7.23
C LEU A 293 2.00 22.95 8.24
N PRO A 294 3.19 22.82 8.84
CA PRO A 294 3.75 23.88 9.67
C PRO A 294 3.88 25.19 8.90
N LYS A 295 3.73 26.33 9.59
CA LYS A 295 3.79 27.66 8.94
C LYS A 295 5.10 27.91 8.21
N VAL A 296 6.21 27.41 8.73
CA VAL A 296 7.53 27.53 8.08
C VAL A 296 7.55 26.80 6.73
N VAL A 297 6.92 25.62 6.63
CA VAL A 297 6.81 24.84 5.40
C VAL A 297 5.86 25.50 4.41
N GLN A 298 4.72 26.02 4.89
CA GLN A 298 3.78 26.80 4.05
C GLN A 298 4.48 28.01 3.41
N GLU A 299 5.21 28.80 4.20
CA GLU A 299 5.95 29.96 3.70
C GLU A 299 7.07 29.58 2.74
N LYS A 300 7.78 28.47 3.01
CA LYS A 300 8.80 27.94 2.11
C LYS A 300 8.21 27.55 0.75
N ILE A 301 7.09 26.82 0.72
CA ILE A 301 6.37 26.49 -0.52
C ILE A 301 5.89 27.77 -1.21
N LYS A 302 5.39 28.75 -0.47
CA LYS A 302 4.95 30.04 -1.03
C LYS A 302 6.09 30.82 -1.66
N GLN A 303 7.32 30.69 -1.19
CA GLN A 303 8.50 31.35 -1.75
C GLN A 303 9.12 30.57 -2.92
N GLN A 304 9.40 29.28 -2.71
CA GLN A 304 10.17 28.45 -3.64
C GLN A 304 9.28 27.74 -4.67
N GLY A 305 8.04 27.42 -4.30
CA GLY A 305 7.20 26.47 -5.02
C GLY A 305 7.39 25.04 -4.50
N ILE A 306 6.85 24.05 -5.20
CA ILE A 306 7.02 22.64 -4.82
C ILE A 306 7.21 21.75 -6.06
N ARG A 307 8.06 20.72 -5.94
CA ARG A 307 8.47 19.88 -7.07
C ARG A 307 7.47 18.78 -7.37
N ASN A 308 6.83 18.22 -6.35
CA ASN A 308 5.93 17.08 -6.46
C ASN A 308 4.56 17.51 -5.94
N ALA A 309 3.49 17.19 -6.67
CA ALA A 309 2.16 17.58 -6.22
C ALA A 309 1.63 16.66 -5.10
N VAL A 310 1.96 15.37 -5.15
CA VAL A 310 1.57 14.33 -4.17
C VAL A 310 2.84 13.60 -3.73
N LEU A 311 3.06 13.53 -2.42
CA LEU A 311 4.33 13.13 -1.84
C LEU A 311 4.24 11.84 -1.01
N LEU A 312 3.14 11.64 -0.30
CA LEU A 312 3.05 10.70 0.82
C LEU A 312 1.95 9.67 0.58
N THR A 313 2.29 8.40 0.70
CA THR A 313 1.38 7.29 0.42
C THR A 313 1.76 6.09 1.28
N GLN A 314 0.82 5.52 2.03
CA GLN A 314 1.10 4.30 2.78
C GLN A 314 0.67 3.07 1.97
N ALA A 315 1.59 2.60 1.13
CA ALA A 315 1.41 1.40 0.32
C ALA A 315 1.66 0.11 1.13
N PRO A 316 1.10 -1.04 0.71
CA PRO A 316 1.48 -2.31 1.30
C PRO A 316 2.93 -2.62 0.95
N THR A 317 3.71 -3.08 1.91
CA THR A 317 5.12 -3.42 1.72
C THR A 317 5.37 -4.91 1.84
N GLY A 318 4.44 -5.74 1.35
CA GLY A 318 4.45 -7.18 1.62
C GLY A 318 5.78 -7.88 1.30
N THR A 319 6.35 -7.65 0.11
CA THR A 319 7.65 -8.25 -0.24
C THR A 319 8.83 -7.54 0.43
N THR A 320 8.81 -6.20 0.46
CA THR A 320 9.94 -5.39 0.95
C THR A 320 10.10 -5.44 2.47
N SER A 321 9.01 -5.59 3.22
CA SER A 321 9.05 -5.76 4.67
C SER A 321 9.51 -7.16 5.06
N LEU A 322 9.14 -8.20 4.30
CA LEU A 322 9.70 -9.55 4.48
C LEU A 322 11.21 -9.57 4.21
N LEU A 323 11.66 -8.88 3.16
CA LEU A 323 13.10 -8.72 2.88
C LEU A 323 13.82 -8.00 4.03
N SER A 324 13.19 -6.97 4.59
CA SER A 324 13.75 -6.19 5.70
C SER A 324 13.55 -6.85 7.08
N GLY A 325 12.75 -7.92 7.14
CA GLY A 325 12.38 -8.64 8.36
C GLY A 325 11.59 -7.80 9.38
N VAL A 326 10.66 -6.96 8.92
CA VAL A 326 9.81 -6.09 9.75
C VAL A 326 8.33 -6.16 9.32
N SER A 327 7.43 -5.56 10.10
CA SER A 327 5.99 -5.46 9.78
C SER A 327 5.73 -4.69 8.48
N SER A 328 4.66 -5.04 7.78
CA SER A 328 4.31 -4.43 6.49
C SER A 328 3.61 -3.08 6.68
N GLY A 329 3.99 -2.06 5.93
CA GLY A 329 3.27 -0.79 5.85
C GLY A 329 3.12 -0.16 7.22
N ILE A 330 1.86 0.11 7.56
CA ILE A 330 1.42 0.54 8.89
C ILE A 330 0.68 -0.57 9.64
N GLU A 331 0.86 -1.82 9.24
CA GLU A 331 0.19 -2.96 9.88
C GLU A 331 0.85 -3.31 11.23
N PRO A 332 0.04 -3.79 12.21
CA PRO A 332 0.58 -4.51 13.36
C PRO A 332 1.33 -5.75 12.89
N VAL A 333 2.10 -6.37 13.78
CA VAL A 333 2.62 -7.72 13.51
C VAL A 333 1.43 -8.66 13.35
N TYR A 334 1.36 -9.41 12.25
CA TYR A 334 0.22 -10.31 12.00
C TYR A 334 0.13 -11.38 13.10
N ASP A 335 1.25 -12.08 13.33
CA ASP A 335 1.43 -13.03 14.42
C ASP A 335 2.92 -13.12 14.77
N PHE A 336 3.23 -13.42 16.03
CA PHE A 336 4.61 -13.56 16.48
C PHE A 336 5.16 -14.99 16.37
N ALA A 337 4.30 -15.98 16.08
CA ALA A 337 4.72 -17.37 15.89
C ALA A 337 3.94 -18.01 14.72
N MET A 338 4.66 -18.55 13.73
CA MET A 338 4.08 -19.17 12.53
C MET A 338 4.64 -20.58 12.32
N VAL A 339 3.81 -21.54 11.91
CA VAL A 339 4.29 -22.85 11.43
C VAL A 339 4.64 -22.74 9.95
N ARG A 340 5.90 -23.03 9.63
CA ARG A 340 6.37 -23.26 8.27
C ARG A 340 6.52 -24.76 8.06
N ARG A 341 5.82 -25.27 7.04
CA ARG A 341 6.00 -26.63 6.55
C ARG A 341 6.98 -26.63 5.39
N ASP A 342 8.04 -27.40 5.49
CA ASP A 342 8.95 -27.65 4.38
C ASP A 342 9.26 -29.15 4.24
N ARG A 343 10.22 -29.50 3.37
CA ARG A 343 10.61 -30.90 3.11
C ARG A 343 11.31 -31.56 4.30
N THR A 344 11.73 -30.79 5.30
CA THR A 344 12.45 -31.24 6.49
C THR A 344 11.57 -31.34 7.74
N GLY A 345 10.37 -30.76 7.72
CA GLY A 345 9.36 -30.94 8.76
C GLY A 345 8.48 -29.72 8.97
N GLU A 346 7.83 -29.66 10.13
CA GLU A 346 7.18 -28.46 10.64
C GLU A 346 8.17 -27.69 11.52
N HIS A 347 8.39 -26.43 11.21
CA HIS A 347 9.25 -25.52 11.96
C HIS A 347 8.43 -24.34 12.45
N ILE A 348 8.65 -23.89 13.68
CA ILE A 348 8.06 -22.64 14.17
C ILE A 348 9.03 -21.51 13.93
N LEU A 349 8.54 -20.48 13.25
CA LEU A 349 9.23 -19.24 13.05
C LEU A 349 8.65 -18.22 14.01
N TYR A 350 9.50 -17.73 14.91
CA TYR A 350 9.17 -16.58 15.73
C TYR A 350 9.55 -15.30 14.99
N HIS A 351 8.79 -14.24 15.24
CA HIS A 351 9.16 -12.90 14.82
C HIS A 351 10.53 -12.53 15.41
N PRO A 352 11.45 -11.90 14.66
CA PRO A 352 12.82 -11.67 15.12
C PRO A 352 12.93 -10.93 16.45
N LEU A 353 12.16 -9.85 16.63
CA LEU A 353 12.14 -9.09 17.90
C LEU A 353 11.63 -9.91 19.10
N LEU A 354 10.70 -10.85 18.88
CA LEU A 354 10.21 -11.71 19.96
C LEU A 354 11.28 -12.74 20.33
N GLN A 355 11.93 -13.34 19.34
CA GLN A 355 13.01 -14.29 19.55
C GLN A 355 14.15 -13.64 20.35
N GLU A 356 14.64 -12.49 19.89
CA GLU A 356 15.72 -11.74 20.55
C GLU A 356 15.37 -11.36 22.00
N TRP A 357 14.11 -10.99 22.25
CA TRP A 357 13.66 -10.67 23.61
C TRP A 357 13.66 -11.91 24.51
N ARG A 358 13.16 -13.06 24.02
CA ARG A 358 13.11 -14.33 24.77
C ARG A 358 14.50 -14.88 25.06
N ASP A 359 15.44 -14.74 24.13
CA ASP A 359 16.83 -15.17 24.32
C ASP A 359 17.50 -14.39 25.46
N ARG A 360 17.13 -13.12 25.65
CA ARG A 360 17.62 -12.26 26.73
C ARG A 360 16.86 -12.45 28.06
N HIS A 361 15.61 -12.90 28.00
CA HIS A 361 14.71 -13.03 29.16
C HIS A 361 14.12 -14.44 29.24
N PRO A 362 14.95 -15.47 29.47
CA PRO A 362 14.49 -16.85 29.47
C PRO A 362 13.49 -17.10 30.59
N ASN A 363 12.31 -17.65 30.24
CA ASN A 363 11.19 -17.96 31.13
C ASN A 363 10.40 -16.75 31.66
N GLU A 364 10.64 -15.55 31.16
CA GLU A 364 9.79 -14.40 31.45
C GLU A 364 8.57 -14.36 30.52
N PRO A 365 7.40 -13.91 30.99
CA PRO A 365 6.22 -13.74 30.14
C PRO A 365 6.46 -12.65 29.09
N THR A 366 6.00 -12.89 27.86
CA THR A 366 6.09 -11.88 26.79
C THR A 366 5.42 -10.57 27.24
N PRO A 367 6.10 -9.41 27.13
CA PRO A 367 5.56 -8.13 27.54
C PRO A 367 4.32 -7.71 26.72
N GLU A 368 3.43 -6.94 27.35
CA GLU A 368 2.16 -6.49 26.75
C GLU A 368 2.35 -5.59 25.51
N TYR A 369 3.53 -5.01 25.30
CA TYR A 369 3.82 -4.21 24.10
C TYR A 369 4.07 -5.05 22.83
N PHE A 370 4.18 -6.37 22.94
CA PHE A 370 4.17 -7.29 21.78
C PHE A 370 2.72 -7.55 21.35
N VAL A 371 2.13 -6.57 20.66
CA VAL A 371 0.75 -6.62 20.18
C VAL A 371 0.69 -7.18 18.76
N SER A 372 -0.08 -8.25 18.56
CA SER A 372 -0.38 -8.82 17.25
C SER A 372 -1.71 -8.28 16.70
N SER A 373 -2.01 -8.56 15.43
CA SER A 373 -3.26 -8.11 14.81
C SER A 373 -4.51 -8.67 15.49
N LYS A 374 -4.44 -9.81 16.18
CA LYS A 374 -5.60 -10.43 16.84
C LYS A 374 -5.84 -9.87 18.24
N ASP A 375 -4.86 -9.18 18.81
CA ASP A 375 -4.96 -8.54 20.12
C ASP A 375 -5.66 -7.18 20.03
N LEU A 376 -5.84 -6.65 18.82
CA LEU A 376 -6.42 -5.34 18.55
C LEU A 376 -7.93 -5.42 18.31
N THR A 377 -8.66 -4.42 18.78
CA THR A 377 -10.04 -4.21 18.34
C THR A 377 -10.08 -3.58 16.94
N PRO A 378 -11.13 -3.82 16.14
CA PRO A 378 -11.31 -3.15 14.86
C PRO A 378 -11.21 -1.62 14.93
N GLU A 379 -11.72 -1.01 16.00
CA GLU A 379 -11.64 0.44 16.23
C GLU A 379 -10.22 0.90 16.51
N GLU A 380 -9.36 0.09 17.13
CA GLU A 380 -7.94 0.39 17.30
C GLU A 380 -7.20 0.44 15.97
N HIS A 381 -7.52 -0.49 15.05
CA HIS A 381 -7.00 -0.43 13.67
C HIS A 381 -7.38 0.91 13.01
N VAL A 382 -8.66 1.31 13.10
CA VAL A 382 -9.15 2.55 12.49
C VAL A 382 -8.52 3.78 13.14
N ARG A 383 -8.36 3.80 14.47
CA ARG A 383 -7.71 4.93 15.17
C ARG A 383 -6.28 5.16 14.69
N VAL A 384 -5.50 4.09 14.52
CA VAL A 384 -4.14 4.20 13.97
C VAL A 384 -4.18 4.65 12.51
N GLN A 385 -5.06 4.05 11.68
CA GLN A 385 -5.20 4.45 10.28
C GLN A 385 -5.52 5.94 10.14
N ALA A 386 -6.51 6.42 10.89
CA ALA A 386 -6.92 7.81 10.89
C ALA A 386 -5.80 8.74 11.37
N MET A 387 -5.03 8.33 12.39
CA MET A 387 -3.90 9.12 12.85
C MET A 387 -2.87 9.30 11.75
N VAL A 388 -2.50 8.23 11.04
CA VAL A 388 -1.55 8.30 9.92
C VAL A 388 -2.13 9.08 8.73
N GLN A 389 -3.44 8.98 8.48
CA GLN A 389 -4.10 9.65 7.35
C GLN A 389 -3.99 11.18 7.44
N LYS A 390 -4.02 11.76 8.65
CA LYS A 390 -3.82 13.21 8.88
C LYS A 390 -2.50 13.72 8.32
N TYR A 391 -1.50 12.85 8.19
CA TYR A 391 -0.15 13.19 7.76
C TYR A 391 0.19 12.62 6.37
N THR A 392 -0.79 12.03 5.68
CA THR A 392 -0.63 11.40 4.36
C THR A 392 -1.51 12.12 3.32
N ASP A 393 -0.89 12.75 2.32
CA ASP A 393 -1.60 13.57 1.32
C ASP A 393 -2.33 12.74 0.25
N SER A 394 -1.85 11.53 -0.03
CA SER A 394 -2.62 10.49 -0.73
C SER A 394 -3.46 9.70 0.28
N SER A 395 -3.28 8.39 0.41
CA SER A 395 -4.08 7.52 1.28
C SER A 395 -3.26 6.32 1.75
N ILE A 396 -3.94 5.35 2.34
CA ILE A 396 -3.39 4.27 3.12
C ILE A 396 -4.02 2.95 2.72
N SER A 397 -3.18 1.96 2.42
CA SER A 397 -3.56 0.56 2.34
C SER A 397 -3.35 -0.07 3.71
N LYS A 398 -4.45 -0.22 4.46
CA LYS A 398 -4.47 -0.91 5.75
C LYS A 398 -5.75 -1.72 5.87
N THR A 399 -5.61 -2.96 6.33
CA THR A 399 -6.74 -3.83 6.63
C THR A 399 -7.15 -3.67 8.09
N VAL A 400 -8.45 -3.49 8.31
CA VAL A 400 -9.07 -3.64 9.63
C VAL A 400 -9.47 -5.10 9.79
N ASN A 401 -8.70 -5.84 10.60
CA ASN A 401 -9.02 -7.22 10.94
C ASN A 401 -10.06 -7.25 12.05
N ALA A 402 -11.05 -8.12 11.92
CA ALA A 402 -12.12 -8.30 12.88
C ALA A 402 -12.31 -9.78 13.24
N PRO A 403 -12.69 -10.07 14.50
CA PRO A 403 -12.90 -11.44 14.94
C PRO A 403 -14.11 -12.07 14.24
N HIS A 404 -14.15 -13.41 14.22
CA HIS A 404 -15.18 -14.18 13.52
C HIS A 404 -16.61 -13.83 13.95
N ASP A 405 -16.79 -13.52 15.23
CA ASP A 405 -18.07 -13.18 15.87
C ASP A 405 -18.48 -11.70 15.72
N HIS A 406 -17.65 -10.87 15.07
CA HIS A 406 -17.99 -9.48 14.76
C HIS A 406 -19.30 -9.41 13.95
N THR A 407 -20.24 -8.55 14.32
CA THR A 407 -21.58 -8.46 13.68
C THR A 407 -21.65 -7.42 12.57
N VAL A 408 -22.71 -7.47 11.76
CA VAL A 408 -22.96 -6.46 10.70
C VAL A 408 -23.11 -5.06 11.30
N GLU A 409 -23.80 -4.92 12.44
CA GLU A 409 -23.99 -3.64 13.13
C GLU A 409 -22.65 -3.05 13.61
N GLN A 410 -21.71 -3.91 14.02
CA GLN A 410 -20.35 -3.48 14.36
C GLN A 410 -19.59 -3.05 13.11
N VAL A 411 -19.75 -3.71 11.95
CA VAL A 411 -19.19 -3.22 10.67
C VAL A 411 -19.73 -1.83 10.34
N GLN A 412 -21.03 -1.60 10.49
CA GLN A 412 -21.61 -0.27 10.26
C GLN A 412 -21.00 0.79 11.18
N THR A 413 -20.80 0.44 12.47
CA THR A 413 -20.19 1.33 13.46
C THR A 413 -18.75 1.67 13.09
N LEU A 414 -17.97 0.66 12.72
CA LEU A 414 -16.58 0.80 12.28
C LEU A 414 -16.45 1.68 11.03
N TYR A 415 -17.33 1.49 10.06
CA TYR A 415 -17.36 2.24 8.81
C TYR A 415 -17.72 3.72 9.02
N ARG A 416 -18.69 4.00 9.90
CA ARG A 416 -18.99 5.37 10.33
C ARG A 416 -17.81 5.98 11.08
N LEU A 417 -17.16 5.23 11.98
CA LEU A 417 -15.98 5.70 12.70
C LEU A 417 -14.85 6.08 11.73
N ALA A 418 -14.54 5.24 10.74
CA ALA A 418 -13.53 5.56 9.72
C ALA A 418 -13.88 6.84 8.94
N TYR A 419 -15.15 7.00 8.57
CA TYR A 419 -15.63 8.23 7.93
C TYR A 419 -15.49 9.46 8.86
N GLU A 420 -15.93 9.38 10.11
CA GLU A 420 -15.91 10.50 11.06
C GLU A 420 -14.48 10.89 11.47
N MET A 421 -13.58 9.93 11.56
CA MET A 421 -12.17 10.16 11.90
C MET A 421 -11.33 10.70 10.73
N GLY A 422 -11.91 10.86 9.54
CA GLY A 422 -11.25 11.48 8.40
C GLY A 422 -10.42 10.52 7.54
N CYS A 423 -10.61 9.21 7.65
CA CYS A 423 -10.01 8.25 6.70
C CYS A 423 -10.49 8.56 5.28
N LYS A 424 -9.65 8.31 4.28
CA LYS A 424 -10.04 8.45 2.86
C LYS A 424 -10.61 7.16 2.27
N GLY A 425 -10.30 6.02 2.86
CA GLY A 425 -10.94 4.74 2.56
C GLY A 425 -10.74 3.77 3.72
N VAL A 426 -11.40 2.61 3.66
CA VAL A 426 -11.26 1.54 4.65
C VAL A 426 -11.49 0.19 3.99
N THR A 427 -10.64 -0.76 4.35
CA THR A 427 -10.77 -2.18 4.00
C THR A 427 -11.01 -2.97 5.27
N TYR A 428 -11.97 -3.89 5.21
CA TYR A 428 -12.40 -4.70 6.34
C TYR A 428 -12.23 -6.16 6.00
N TYR A 429 -11.69 -6.93 6.95
CA TYR A 429 -11.56 -8.37 6.85
C TYR A 429 -12.04 -9.00 8.15
N ARG A 430 -13.02 -9.89 8.05
CA ARG A 430 -13.49 -10.69 9.18
C ARG A 430 -12.90 -12.08 9.09
N ASP A 431 -12.38 -12.61 10.19
CA ASP A 431 -11.97 -14.00 10.26
C ASP A 431 -13.14 -14.92 9.83
N GLY A 432 -12.90 -15.74 8.79
CA GLY A 432 -13.92 -16.64 8.20
C GLY A 432 -14.76 -16.05 7.06
N SER A 433 -14.57 -14.78 6.68
CA SER A 433 -15.24 -14.19 5.50
C SER A 433 -14.62 -14.60 4.15
N ARG A 434 -13.36 -15.03 4.15
CA ARG A 434 -12.66 -15.64 3.01
C ARG A 434 -11.65 -16.67 3.51
N ASP A 435 -11.17 -17.54 2.62
CA ASP A 435 -10.08 -18.46 2.92
C ASP A 435 -8.82 -17.67 3.30
N ALA A 436 -8.31 -17.91 4.50
CA ALA A 436 -7.12 -17.24 5.01
C ALA A 436 -5.87 -17.73 4.27
N VAL A 437 -5.05 -16.81 3.77
CA VAL A 437 -3.76 -17.12 3.11
C VAL A 437 -2.70 -17.59 4.13
N LEU A 438 -2.89 -17.30 5.42
CA LEU A 438 -1.94 -17.61 6.50
C LEU A 438 -2.64 -18.36 7.65
N THR A 439 -2.14 -19.56 7.98
CA THR A 439 -2.63 -20.41 9.08
C THR A 439 -1.71 -20.32 10.30
N ARG A 440 -2.32 -20.15 11.50
CA ARG A 440 -1.64 -20.03 12.80
C ARG A 440 -1.36 -21.39 13.43
N VAL A 441 -0.47 -21.43 14.41
CA VAL A 441 -0.30 -22.55 15.35
C VAL A 441 -1.28 -22.38 16.51
N GLU A 442 -2.25 -23.28 16.64
CA GLU A 442 -3.28 -23.18 17.70
C GLU A 442 -2.79 -23.64 19.09
N ASP A 443 -1.64 -24.32 19.17
CA ASP A 443 -1.12 -24.93 20.41
C ASP A 443 0.28 -24.41 20.80
N GLU A 444 0.36 -23.53 21.80
CA GLU A 444 1.64 -23.06 22.37
C GLU A 444 2.49 -24.18 22.98
N LYS A 445 1.88 -25.30 23.42
CA LYS A 445 2.60 -26.44 24.00
C LYS A 445 3.35 -27.29 22.97
N LYS A 446 2.89 -27.35 21.71
CA LYS A 446 3.63 -28.01 20.62
C LYS A 446 4.82 -27.17 20.15
N ALA A 447 4.84 -25.88 20.48
CA ALA A 447 5.87 -24.98 20.03
C ALA A 447 7.21 -25.13 20.75
N ALA A 448 7.19 -25.65 21.98
CA ALA A 448 8.38 -25.86 22.79
C ALA A 448 9.25 -27.05 22.33
N GLU A 449 8.76 -27.93 21.46
CA GLU A 449 9.43 -29.19 21.08
C GLU A 449 10.01 -29.20 19.65
N ALA A 450 9.80 -28.14 18.86
CA ALA A 450 10.21 -28.09 17.44
C ALA A 450 11.64 -27.54 17.24
N LYS A 451 12.37 -28.10 16.27
CA LYS A 451 13.71 -27.63 15.90
C LYS A 451 13.67 -26.30 15.14
N GLN A 452 14.43 -25.32 15.60
CA GLN A 452 14.60 -24.01 14.94
C GLN A 452 15.31 -24.15 13.59
N ALA A 453 14.81 -23.44 12.57
CA ALA A 453 15.51 -23.26 11.30
C ALA A 453 16.42 -22.02 11.36
N PRO A 454 17.57 -22.00 10.66
CA PRO A 454 18.44 -20.82 10.60
C PRO A 454 17.68 -19.66 9.94
N MET A 455 17.67 -18.51 10.64
CA MET A 455 17.00 -17.29 10.21
C MET A 455 17.91 -16.43 9.32
N ILE A 456 17.29 -15.67 8.41
CA ILE A 456 17.93 -14.49 7.82
C ILE A 456 17.93 -13.42 8.92
N GLU A 457 19.10 -12.94 9.34
CA GLU A 457 19.18 -11.77 10.22
C GLU A 457 18.44 -10.60 9.54
N PRO A 458 17.38 -10.07 10.16
CA PRO A 458 16.69 -8.91 9.60
C PRO A 458 17.66 -7.73 9.59
N VAL A 459 17.61 -6.88 8.55
CA VAL A 459 18.39 -5.64 8.50
C VAL A 459 17.75 -4.63 9.46
N THR A 460 17.97 -4.84 10.76
CA THR A 460 17.34 -4.08 11.86
C THR A 460 18.19 -2.93 12.36
N SER A 461 19.42 -2.82 11.85
CA SER A 461 20.44 -1.86 12.24
C SER A 461 21.33 -1.57 11.02
N ILE A 462 21.37 -0.30 10.59
CA ILE A 462 22.45 0.21 9.71
C ILE A 462 23.69 0.55 10.57
N GLN A 463 23.58 0.44 11.91
CA GLN A 463 24.61 0.88 12.85
C GLN A 463 25.83 -0.04 12.89
N ASP A 464 25.70 -1.29 12.44
CA ASP A 464 26.82 -2.23 12.38
C ASP A 464 27.81 -1.91 11.24
N GLY A 465 27.52 -0.87 10.44
CA GLY A 465 28.39 -0.43 9.35
C GLY A 465 28.59 -1.53 8.31
N VAL A 466 29.67 -1.43 7.53
CA VAL A 466 30.07 -2.50 6.61
C VAL A 466 30.59 -3.67 7.47
N LYS A 467 29.83 -4.76 7.56
CA LYS A 467 30.29 -5.99 8.23
C LYS A 467 31.63 -6.43 7.61
N PRO A 468 32.67 -6.69 8.42
CA PRO A 468 33.97 -7.10 7.89
C PRO A 468 33.85 -8.47 7.21
N ARG A 469 34.12 -8.51 5.91
CA ARG A 469 34.06 -9.74 5.11
C ARG A 469 35.11 -10.76 5.59
N PRO A 470 34.72 -12.00 5.97
CA PRO A 470 35.67 -13.06 6.28
C PRO A 470 36.62 -13.35 5.11
N SER A 471 37.83 -13.83 5.42
CA SER A 471 38.81 -14.20 4.40
C SER A 471 38.38 -15.40 3.56
N VAL A 472 37.58 -16.29 4.14
CA VAL A 472 37.01 -17.47 3.50
C VAL A 472 35.52 -17.51 3.80
N VAL A 473 34.72 -17.70 2.75
CA VAL A 473 33.26 -17.86 2.83
C VAL A 473 32.86 -19.14 2.12
N HIS A 474 31.74 -19.72 2.50
CA HIS A 474 31.21 -20.93 1.87
C HIS A 474 29.93 -20.59 1.14
N GLY A 475 29.77 -21.10 -0.08
CA GLY A 475 28.63 -20.76 -0.92
C GLY A 475 28.30 -21.82 -1.93
N TYR A 476 27.20 -21.60 -2.63
CA TYR A 476 26.80 -22.42 -3.77
C TYR A 476 26.51 -21.53 -4.96
N THR A 477 26.71 -22.09 -6.15
CA THR A 477 26.36 -21.42 -7.40
C THR A 477 25.21 -22.15 -8.05
N ARG A 478 24.15 -21.40 -8.38
CA ARG A 478 23.02 -21.89 -9.15
C ARG A 478 23.05 -21.25 -10.53
N GLN A 479 23.01 -22.09 -11.56
CA GLN A 479 22.81 -21.62 -12.92
C GLN A 479 21.32 -21.44 -13.20
N VAL A 480 20.94 -20.30 -13.74
CA VAL A 480 19.57 -19.93 -14.11
C VAL A 480 19.56 -19.50 -15.57
N SER A 481 18.53 -19.88 -16.32
CA SER A 481 18.33 -19.42 -17.69
C SER A 481 17.58 -18.09 -17.69
N ALA A 482 18.07 -17.12 -18.45
CA ALA A 482 17.44 -15.82 -18.67
C ALA A 482 17.42 -15.49 -20.18
N PRO A 483 16.62 -14.51 -20.64
CA PRO A 483 16.57 -14.11 -22.04
C PRO A 483 17.94 -13.75 -22.64
N GLU A 484 18.83 -13.22 -21.81
CA GLU A 484 20.17 -12.77 -22.20
C GLU A 484 21.22 -13.89 -22.23
N GLY A 485 20.87 -15.09 -21.73
CA GLY A 485 21.71 -16.27 -21.65
C GLY A 485 21.68 -16.96 -20.29
N LYS A 486 22.68 -17.81 -20.04
CA LYS A 486 22.85 -18.47 -18.74
C LYS A 486 23.48 -17.50 -17.74
N ILE A 487 22.84 -17.34 -16.59
CA ILE A 487 23.31 -16.55 -15.46
C ILE A 487 23.75 -17.51 -14.36
N ASN A 488 24.95 -17.29 -13.81
CA ASN A 488 25.40 -18.00 -12.62
C ASN A 488 25.22 -17.08 -11.41
N ILE A 489 24.36 -17.47 -10.48
CA ILE A 489 24.12 -16.77 -9.24
C ILE A 489 24.88 -17.51 -8.14
N THR A 490 25.92 -16.89 -7.61
CA THR A 490 26.70 -17.42 -6.48
C THR A 490 26.24 -16.73 -5.21
N ILE A 491 25.79 -17.51 -4.23
CA ILE A 491 25.40 -17.01 -2.91
C ILE A 491 26.43 -17.56 -1.92
N ASN A 492 27.20 -16.65 -1.32
CA ASN A 492 28.14 -16.97 -0.26
C ASN A 492 27.52 -16.62 1.09
N SER A 493 27.87 -17.42 2.09
CA SER A 493 27.40 -17.30 3.46
C SER A 493 28.56 -17.32 4.45
N ASP A 494 28.34 -16.67 5.59
CA ASP A 494 29.14 -16.78 6.79
C ASP A 494 28.36 -17.53 7.90
N GLU A 495 28.82 -17.41 9.15
CA GLU A 495 28.17 -18.04 10.31
C GLU A 495 26.79 -17.45 10.66
N HIS A 496 26.45 -16.27 10.11
CA HIS A 496 25.20 -15.54 10.35
C HIS A 496 24.20 -15.68 9.20
N GLY A 497 24.60 -16.22 8.05
CA GLY A 497 23.71 -16.48 6.91
C GLY A 497 24.29 -16.01 5.57
N PRO A 498 23.44 -15.79 4.54
CA PRO A 498 23.86 -15.20 3.27
C PRO A 498 24.54 -13.83 3.48
N LEU A 499 25.74 -13.69 2.93
CA LEU A 499 26.59 -12.51 3.10
C LEU A 499 26.76 -11.74 1.78
N GLU A 500 27.01 -12.43 0.67
CA GLU A 500 27.25 -11.78 -0.62
C GLU A 500 26.70 -12.60 -1.79
N VAL A 501 26.23 -11.89 -2.80
CA VAL A 501 25.66 -12.45 -4.04
C VAL A 501 26.44 -11.93 -5.24
N PHE A 502 26.97 -12.86 -6.03
CA PHE A 502 27.55 -12.55 -7.34
C PHE A 502 26.61 -13.02 -8.44
N VAL A 503 26.21 -12.10 -9.32
CA VAL A 503 25.41 -12.41 -10.50
C VAL A 503 26.32 -12.29 -11.72
N ASN A 504 26.74 -13.45 -12.24
CA ASN A 504 27.65 -13.52 -13.38
C ASN A 504 26.88 -13.89 -14.64
N VAL A 505 26.86 -12.97 -15.61
CA VAL A 505 26.26 -13.19 -16.93
C VAL A 505 27.39 -13.47 -17.93
N GLY A 506 27.20 -14.47 -18.82
CA GLY A 506 28.23 -14.91 -19.77
C GLY A 506 28.65 -13.89 -20.85
N LYS A 507 28.19 -12.65 -20.78
CA LYS A 507 28.54 -11.56 -21.70
C LYS A 507 29.46 -10.55 -20.99
N ALA A 508 30.71 -10.95 -20.76
CA ALA A 508 31.67 -10.10 -20.06
C ALA A 508 31.84 -8.74 -20.77
N GLY A 509 31.82 -7.66 -19.99
CA GLY A 509 31.98 -6.29 -20.50
C GLY A 509 30.74 -5.64 -21.12
N SER A 510 29.56 -6.28 -21.05
CA SER A 510 28.30 -5.64 -21.43
C SER A 510 27.73 -4.76 -20.31
N ASP A 511 26.85 -3.84 -20.69
CA ASP A 511 25.94 -3.13 -19.79
C ASP A 511 25.14 -4.08 -18.88
N ILE A 512 24.68 -5.21 -19.41
CA ILE A 512 24.00 -6.27 -18.65
C ILE A 512 24.91 -6.86 -17.56
N ALA A 513 26.20 -7.07 -17.85
CA ALA A 513 27.14 -7.55 -16.85
C ALA A 513 27.38 -6.52 -15.73
N ALA A 514 27.45 -5.23 -16.08
CA ALA A 514 27.55 -4.15 -15.10
C ALA A 514 26.30 -4.03 -14.23
N LEU A 515 25.11 -4.17 -14.82
CA LEU A 515 23.84 -4.21 -14.08
C LEU A 515 23.74 -5.43 -13.17
N ALA A 516 24.16 -6.61 -13.65
CA ALA A 516 24.18 -7.83 -12.86
C ALA A 516 25.14 -7.71 -11.67
N GLU A 517 26.33 -7.13 -11.87
CA GLU A 517 27.26 -6.86 -10.78
C GLU A 517 26.68 -5.86 -9.76
N ALA A 518 26.10 -4.75 -10.23
CA ALA A 518 25.46 -3.76 -9.39
C ALA A 518 24.30 -4.37 -8.59
N LEU A 519 23.49 -5.23 -9.20
CA LEU A 519 22.42 -5.96 -8.55
C LEU A 519 22.94 -6.92 -7.48
N GLY A 520 23.98 -7.71 -7.79
CA GLY A 520 24.60 -8.60 -6.82
C GLY A 520 25.12 -7.85 -5.58
N ARG A 521 25.79 -6.72 -5.81
CA ARG A 521 26.28 -5.82 -4.75
C ARG A 521 25.17 -5.13 -3.96
N LEU A 522 24.00 -4.92 -4.56
CA LEU A 522 22.84 -4.33 -3.88
C LEU A 522 22.11 -5.35 -3.00
N ILE A 523 22.13 -6.62 -3.41
CA ILE A 523 21.55 -7.73 -2.64
C ILE A 523 22.46 -8.13 -1.46
N SER A 524 23.78 -7.99 -1.65
CA SER A 524 24.80 -8.19 -0.61
C SER A 524 24.79 -7.02 0.37
#